data_AF-A0A5R1YPE2-F1
#
_entry.id   AF-A0A5R1YPE2-F1
#
_cell.length_a   1.000
_cell.length_b   1.000
_cell.length_c   1.000
_cell.angle_alpha   90.00
_cell.angle_beta   90.00
_cell.angle_gamma   90.00
#
_symmetry.space_group_name_H-M   'P 1'
#
loop_
_entity.id
_entity.type
_entity.pdbx_description
1 polymer ?
#
loop_
_entity_poly.entity_id
_entity_poly.type
_entity_poly.pdbx_seq_one_letter_code
_entity_poly.pdbx_strand_id
1 'polypeptide(L)'
;PALAQPRGADRKGRREARSVRVLVPKTSQIVGRYFTDAGVGFVVPDDSRLSFDILIPPEDVMDARMGFVVVVELTQRPTRRTKAVGKFVVVLGEDLGSGMGV
;
A
#
# COMPACT_ATOMS: atom_id res chain seq x y z
N PRO A 1 -6.79 -7.70 38.48
CA PRO A 1 -7.85 -8.59 37.93
C PRO A 1 -8.86 -7.81 37.07
N ALA A 2 -8.84 -8.03 35.76
CA ALA A 2 -9.93 -7.65 34.86
C ALA A 2 -10.09 -8.78 33.83
N LEU A 3 -11.24 -9.46 33.88
CA LEU A 3 -11.67 -10.45 32.91
C LEU A 3 -12.34 -9.72 31.74
N ALA A 4 -11.96 -10.05 30.51
CA ALA A 4 -12.73 -9.72 29.32
C ALA A 4 -12.90 -11.00 28.48
N GLN A 5 -14.15 -11.37 28.20
CA GLN A 5 -14.52 -12.58 27.47
C GLN A 5 -14.25 -12.43 25.96
N PRO A 6 -13.74 -13.47 25.29
CA PRO A 6 -13.70 -13.49 23.83
C PRO A 6 -15.08 -13.86 23.27
N ARG A 7 -15.75 -12.92 22.60
CA ARG A 7 -16.81 -13.27 21.64
C ARG A 7 -16.15 -13.57 20.31
N GLY A 8 -16.11 -14.85 19.94
CA GLY A 8 -16.09 -15.26 18.53
C GLY A 8 -17.39 -14.80 17.86
N ALA A 9 -17.48 -14.70 16.54
CA ALA A 9 -16.59 -15.10 15.46
C ALA A 9 -17.01 -14.28 14.24
N ASP A 10 -16.11 -13.98 13.31
CA ASP A 10 -16.55 -13.80 11.92
C ASP A 10 -15.50 -14.27 10.91
N ARG A 11 -16.04 -14.94 9.91
CA ARG A 11 -15.41 -16.03 9.16
C ARG A 11 -14.81 -15.46 7.88
N LYS A 12 -13.69 -14.74 7.96
CA LYS A 12 -12.88 -14.43 6.78
C LYS A 12 -11.44 -14.21 7.21
N GLY A 13 -10.65 -15.28 7.18
CA GLY A 13 -9.28 -15.36 7.67
C GLY A 13 -8.31 -14.39 6.98
N ARG A 14 -8.40 -13.10 7.29
CA ARG A 14 -7.33 -12.15 7.00
C ARG A 14 -6.42 -12.12 8.23
N ARG A 15 -5.31 -12.84 8.11
CA ARG A 15 -4.26 -12.92 9.11
C ARG A 15 -3.85 -11.52 9.56
N GLU A 16 -3.84 -11.42 10.87
CA GLU A 16 -3.17 -10.46 11.75
C GLU A 16 -1.88 -9.86 11.14
N ALA A 17 -1.75 -8.54 11.15
CA ALA A 17 -0.46 -7.88 11.04
C ALA A 17 -0.07 -7.29 12.40
N ARG A 18 0.50 -8.15 13.24
CA ARG A 18 1.17 -7.77 14.49
C ARG A 18 2.30 -6.78 14.14
N SER A 19 2.19 -5.54 14.62
CA SER A 19 3.19 -4.51 14.36
C SER A 19 4.49 -4.86 15.09
N VAL A 20 5.47 -5.36 14.35
CA VAL A 20 6.83 -5.59 14.86
C VAL A 20 7.56 -4.26 14.89
N ARG A 21 8.03 -3.86 16.08
CA ARG A 21 8.86 -2.68 16.31
C ARG A 21 10.20 -2.90 15.61
N VAL A 22 10.51 -2.13 14.56
CA VAL A 22 11.80 -2.22 13.85
C VAL A 22 12.57 -0.91 14.03
N LEU A 23 13.75 -1.01 14.63
CA LEU A 23 14.76 0.04 14.87
C LEU A 23 15.74 0.13 13.70
N VAL A 24 15.24 0.31 12.48
CA VAL A 24 16.04 0.56 11.27
C VAL A 24 15.23 1.54 10.42
N PRO A 25 15.81 2.56 9.76
CA PRO A 25 15.08 3.37 8.79
C PRO A 25 14.80 2.51 7.56
N LYS A 26 13.86 1.57 7.70
CA LYS A 26 13.35 0.76 6.62
C LYS A 26 12.55 1.72 5.77
N THR A 27 12.99 1.94 4.54
CA THR A 27 12.11 2.53 3.54
C THR A 27 10.96 1.51 3.44
N SER A 28 9.83 1.83 4.07
CA SER A 28 8.70 0.90 4.11
C SER A 28 8.09 0.93 2.73
N GLN A 29 8.24 -0.18 2.01
CA GLN A 29 7.48 -0.44 0.80
C GLN A 29 5.99 -0.44 1.13
N ILE A 30 5.20 0.21 0.30
CA ILE A 30 3.77 0.37 0.47
C ILE A 30 3.11 -0.36 -0.69
N VAL A 31 2.21 -1.29 -0.36
CA VAL A 31 1.34 -1.94 -1.35
C VAL A 31 0.09 -1.08 -1.50
N GLY A 32 -0.33 -0.89 -2.74
CA GLY A 32 -1.56 -0.18 -3.04
C GLY A 32 -2.01 -0.41 -4.46
N ARG A 33 -3.03 0.34 -4.86
CA ARG A 33 -3.60 0.27 -6.20
C ARG A 33 -3.36 1.56 -6.96
N TYR A 34 -2.88 1.44 -8.20
CA TYR A 34 -2.54 2.57 -9.06
C TYR A 34 -3.78 3.12 -9.76
N PHE A 35 -3.87 4.44 -9.80
CA PHE A 35 -4.91 5.19 -10.48
C PHE A 35 -4.32 6.39 -11.19
N THR A 36 -5.08 6.90 -12.15
CA THR A 36 -4.77 8.14 -12.86
C THR A 36 -5.98 9.05 -12.82
N ASP A 37 -5.80 10.30 -12.42
CA ASP A 37 -6.84 11.34 -12.45
C ASP A 37 -6.28 12.59 -13.14
N ALA A 38 -7.00 13.12 -14.12
CA ALA A 38 -6.60 14.30 -14.90
C ALA A 38 -5.14 14.26 -15.44
N GLY A 39 -4.62 13.07 -15.76
CA GLY A 39 -3.25 12.87 -16.24
C GLY A 39 -2.18 12.76 -15.14
N VAL A 40 -2.56 12.81 -13.86
CA VAL A 40 -1.68 12.61 -12.71
C VAL A 40 -1.84 11.18 -12.19
N GLY A 41 -0.73 10.46 -12.09
CA GLY A 41 -0.68 9.12 -11.49
C GLY A 41 -0.58 9.17 -9.97
N PHE A 42 -1.33 8.31 -9.29
CA PHE A 42 -1.24 8.14 -7.85
C PHE A 42 -1.57 6.72 -7.40
N VAL A 43 -1.07 6.35 -6.23
CA VAL A 43 -1.34 5.06 -5.60
C VAL A 43 -2.13 5.28 -4.32
N VAL A 44 -3.22 4.54 -4.17
CA VAL A 44 -4.00 4.45 -2.95
C VAL A 44 -3.49 3.26 -2.14
N PRO A 45 -2.95 3.47 -0.91
CA PRO A 45 -2.46 2.38 -0.08
C PRO A 45 -3.56 1.40 0.34
N ASP A 46 -3.26 0.11 0.36
CA ASP A 46 -4.17 -0.93 0.86
C ASP A 46 -4.26 -0.94 2.40
N ASP A 47 -3.21 -0.47 3.08
CA ASP A 47 -3.19 -0.29 4.53
C ASP A 47 -3.93 1.00 4.90
N SER A 48 -5.14 0.87 5.45
CA SER A 48 -6.01 1.99 5.83
C SER A 48 -5.42 2.93 6.89
N ARG A 49 -4.32 2.53 7.56
CA ARG A 49 -3.57 3.42 8.46
C ARG A 49 -2.82 4.52 7.69
N LEU A 50 -2.58 4.32 6.39
CA LEU A 50 -1.95 5.28 5.49
C LEU A 50 -3.04 6.05 4.73
N SER A 51 -3.63 7.05 5.39
CA SER A 51 -4.76 7.83 4.88
C SER A 51 -4.33 8.96 3.91
N PHE A 52 -3.40 8.69 3.01
CA PHE A 52 -2.91 9.66 2.04
C PHE A 52 -2.59 8.99 0.71
N ASP A 53 -2.79 9.71 -0.38
CA ASP A 53 -2.38 9.25 -1.71
C ASP A 53 -0.88 9.47 -1.90
N ILE A 54 -0.27 8.58 -2.68
CA ILE A 54 1.13 8.66 -3.07
C ILE A 54 1.18 9.05 -4.54
N LEU A 55 1.62 10.28 -4.83
CA LEU A 55 1.80 10.74 -6.21
C LEU A 55 2.95 10.00 -6.87
N ILE A 56 2.74 9.59 -8.11
CA ILE A 56 3.77 8.94 -8.94
C ILE A 56 4.08 9.86 -10.13
N PRO A 57 5.30 10.43 -10.20
CA PRO A 57 5.75 11.19 -11.35
C PRO A 57 5.64 10.37 -12.63
N PRO A 58 5.29 10.96 -13.79
CA PRO A 58 5.10 10.23 -15.03
C PRO A 58 6.37 9.50 -15.51
N GLU A 59 7.55 10.01 -15.15
CA GLU A 59 8.85 9.38 -15.43
C GLU A 59 9.10 8.09 -14.62
N ASP A 60 8.43 7.95 -13.48
CA ASP A 60 8.51 6.78 -12.60
C ASP A 60 7.37 5.79 -12.87
N VAL A 61 6.43 6.11 -13.77
CA VAL A 61 5.35 5.21 -14.18
C VAL A 61 5.93 4.14 -15.10
N MET A 62 6.18 2.95 -14.54
CA MET A 62 6.50 1.72 -15.29
C MET A 62 5.27 1.28 -16.12
N ASP A 63 5.23 0.04 -16.60
CA ASP A 63 4.06 -0.55 -17.31
C ASP A 63 2.78 -0.74 -16.44
N ALA A 64 2.63 0.02 -15.35
CA ALA A 64 1.46 0.00 -14.48
C ALA A 64 0.25 0.60 -15.19
N ARG A 65 -0.84 -0.16 -15.30
CA ARG A 65 -2.12 0.34 -15.80
C ARG A 65 -3.04 0.71 -14.66
N MET A 66 -4.01 1.58 -14.94
CA MET A 66 -5.05 1.94 -13.98
C MET A 66 -5.72 0.67 -13.41
N GLY A 67 -5.80 0.59 -12.08
CA GLY A 67 -6.36 -0.56 -11.35
C GLY A 67 -5.34 -1.62 -10.93
N PHE A 68 -4.08 -1.54 -11.40
CA PHE A 68 -3.05 -2.52 -11.04
C PHE A 68 -2.66 -2.41 -9.56
N VAL A 69 -2.40 -3.55 -8.95
CA VAL A 69 -1.75 -3.61 -7.65
C VAL A 69 -0.25 -3.48 -7.84
N VAL A 70 0.34 -2.65 -6.98
CA VAL A 70 1.69 -2.12 -7.13
C VAL A 70 2.35 -2.02 -5.78
N VAL A 71 3.68 -2.11 -5.78
CA VAL A 71 4.53 -1.85 -4.62
C VAL A 71 5.31 -0.57 -4.90
N VAL A 72 5.18 0.41 -4.02
CA VAL A 72 5.84 1.70 -4.13
C VAL A 72 6.73 2.00 -2.94
N GLU A 73 7.74 2.82 -3.16
CA GLU A 73 8.59 3.38 -2.11
C GLU A 73 8.41 4.89 -2.08
N LEU A 74 8.31 5.47 -0.87
CA LEU A 74 8.24 6.92 -0.72
C LEU A 74 9.60 7.56 -1.00
N THR A 75 9.66 8.41 -2.02
CA THR A 75 10.78 9.30 -2.29
C THR A 75 10.63 10.60 -1.50
N GLN A 76 9.40 11.04 -1.26
CA GLN A 76 9.07 12.18 -0.40
C GLN A 76 7.92 11.83 0.54
N ARG A 77 8.13 12.07 1.84
CA ARG A 77 7.08 11.90 2.84
C ARG A 77 6.07 13.04 2.76
N PRO A 78 4.78 12.78 3.04
CA PRO A 78 3.78 13.84 3.07
C PRO A 78 4.09 14.83 4.19
N THR A 79 3.90 16.11 3.91
CA THR A 79 3.95 17.18 4.92
C THR A 79 2.57 17.82 5.04
N ARG A 80 2.43 18.84 5.90
CA ARG A 80 1.19 19.64 5.96
C ARG A 80 0.86 20.36 4.65
N ARG A 81 1.85 20.60 3.78
CA ARG A 81 1.71 21.39 2.56
C ARG A 81 1.92 20.59 1.28
N THR A 82 2.47 19.38 1.39
CA THR A 82 2.86 18.57 0.22
C THR A 82 2.31 17.15 0.36
N LYS A 83 1.78 16.61 -0.74
CA LYS A 83 1.40 15.20 -0.84
C LYS A 83 2.65 14.31 -0.78
N ALA A 84 2.44 13.03 -0.47
CA ALA A 84 3.49 12.04 -0.55
C ALA A 84 3.88 11.83 -2.02
N VAL A 85 5.16 11.62 -2.29
CA VAL A 85 5.66 11.24 -3.62
C VAL A 85 6.38 9.92 -3.48
N GLY A 86 6.15 9.03 -4.44
CA GLY A 86 6.79 7.74 -4.50
C GLY A 86 7.15 7.33 -5.90
N LYS A 87 7.86 6.21 -5.98
CA LYS A 87 8.24 5.54 -7.22
C LYS A 87 7.82 4.08 -7.18
N PHE A 88 7.58 3.48 -8.34
CA PHE A 88 7.32 2.05 -8.41
C PHE A 88 8.57 1.24 -8.08
N VAL A 89 8.38 0.18 -7.29
CA VAL A 89 9.38 -0.86 -7.04
C VAL A 89 9.01 -2.10 -7.84
N VAL A 90 7.73 -2.51 -7.78
CA VAL A 90 7.21 -3.69 -8.49
C VAL A 90 5.77 -3.45 -8.91
N VAL A 91 5.41 -3.91 -10.10
CA VAL A 91 4.03 -3.95 -10.61
C VAL A 91 3.52 -5.39 -10.51
N LEU A 92 2.45 -5.63 -9.76
CA LEU A 92 1.89 -6.97 -9.51
C LEU A 92 0.74 -7.32 -10.47
N GLY A 93 0.07 -6.31 -11.07
CA GLY A 93 -1.02 -6.50 -12.02
C GLY A 93 -2.43 -6.41 -11.40
N GLU A 94 -3.47 -6.71 -12.19
CA GLU A 94 -4.89 -6.63 -11.76
C GLU A 94 -5.31 -7.78 -10.84
N ASP A 95 -4.71 -8.95 -11.00
CA ASP A 95 -5.17 -10.18 -10.38
C ASP A 95 -4.15 -10.70 -9.36
N LEU A 96 -4.31 -10.30 -8.10
CA LEU A 96 -3.68 -10.99 -6.97
C LEU A 96 -4.31 -12.38 -6.72
N GLY A 97 -5.25 -12.83 -7.56
CA GLY A 97 -6.01 -14.07 -7.43
C GLY A 97 -5.42 -15.26 -8.18
N SER A 98 -4.46 -15.08 -9.10
CA SER A 98 -3.94 -16.15 -9.94
C SER A 98 -2.42 -16.08 -10.06
N GLY A 99 -1.70 -16.50 -9.02
CA GLY A 99 -0.23 -16.50 -9.07
C GLY A 99 0.51 -16.75 -7.76
N MET A 100 -0.01 -17.56 -6.84
CA MET A 100 0.81 -18.15 -5.76
C MET A 100 0.44 -19.61 -5.60
N GLY A 101 1.07 -20.45 -6.41
CA GLY A 101 0.91 -21.90 -6.33
C GLY A 101 1.64 -22.60 -7.47
N VAL A 102 2.95 -22.74 -7.35
CA VAL A 102 3.69 -23.92 -7.87
C VAL A 102 4.65 -24.40 -6.79
#